data_AF-A0A7X1ZND1-F1
#
_entry.id   AF-A0A7X1ZND1-F1
#
_cell.length_a   1.000
_cell.length_b   1.000
_cell.length_c   1.000
_cell.angle_alpha   90.00
_cell.angle_beta   90.00
_cell.angle_gamma   90.00
#
_symmetry.space_group_name_H-M   'P 1'
#
loop_
_entity.id
_entity.type
_entity.pdbx_description
1 polymer ?
#
loop_
_entity_poly.entity_id
_entity_poly.type
_entity_poly.pdbx_seq_one_letter_code
_entity_poly.pdbx_strand_id
1 'polypeptide(L)'
;MAENKNWQLRDSFKIEKVVSGLLLPVNLAFVRYPKPQKSAVSFYVTELYGSIKVITQELNVFTFADNLLNYEPNYMMPGTGESGVIGIVVHENGDIFASMLYKEGESFKNKVVKFSTKDGLKAEKIETIIDNIPSINAAHQVQALTIHDGKLYVSVGDGMINPDVAQDDNDLRGKILRMNLDGSIPSDNPTPGSYIYAKGLRNPFGAAWRKSDNHLL
;
A
#
# COMPACT_ATOMS: atom_id res chain seq x y z
N MET A 1 -19.10 -7.38 27.98
CA MET A 1 -18.61 -7.58 26.60
C MET A 1 -19.72 -7.10 25.67
N ALA A 2 -19.54 -6.00 24.94
CA ALA A 2 -20.59 -5.48 24.09
C ALA A 2 -20.73 -6.35 22.84
N GLU A 3 -21.87 -7.04 22.70
CA GLU A 3 -22.25 -7.76 21.49
C GLU A 3 -22.40 -6.76 20.34
N ASN A 4 -21.49 -6.82 19.38
CA ASN A 4 -21.51 -5.94 18.22
C ASN A 4 -22.52 -6.48 17.20
N LYS A 5 -23.79 -6.08 17.33
CA LYS A 5 -24.98 -6.61 16.63
C LYS A 5 -25.10 -6.33 15.11
N ASN A 6 -24.05 -5.89 14.42
CA ASN A 6 -24.18 -5.39 13.04
C ASN A 6 -23.48 -6.22 11.94
N TRP A 7 -22.95 -7.40 12.27
CA TRP A 7 -22.27 -8.25 11.29
C TRP A 7 -23.09 -9.50 11.01
N GLN A 8 -23.59 -9.65 9.78
CA GLN A 8 -24.15 -10.92 9.32
C GLN A 8 -22.99 -11.87 8.99
N LEU A 9 -22.81 -12.90 9.81
CA LEU A 9 -21.85 -13.97 9.57
C LEU A 9 -22.56 -15.18 8.99
N ARG A 10 -21.95 -15.83 8.01
CA ARG A 10 -22.34 -17.19 7.63
C ARG A 10 -21.89 -18.15 8.74
N ASP A 11 -22.64 -19.21 8.99
CA ASP A 11 -22.44 -20.13 10.13
C ASP A 11 -21.03 -20.73 10.23
N SER A 12 -20.26 -20.77 9.13
CA SER A 12 -18.89 -21.29 9.09
C SER A 12 -17.80 -20.26 9.44
N PHE A 13 -18.15 -19.02 9.77
CA PHE A 13 -17.20 -17.95 10.05
C PHE A 13 -17.33 -17.41 11.48
N LYS A 14 -16.18 -17.07 12.07
CA LYS A 14 -16.07 -16.40 13.36
C LYS A 14 -15.27 -15.12 13.18
N ILE A 15 -15.70 -14.03 13.83
CA ILE A 15 -14.90 -12.80 13.96
C ILE A 15 -14.17 -12.86 15.30
N GLU A 16 -12.86 -12.67 15.24
CA GLU A 16 -12.02 -12.54 16.42
C GLU A 16 -11.27 -11.22 16.38
N LYS A 17 -11.22 -10.53 17.53
CA LYS A 17 -10.39 -9.34 17.66
C LYS A 17 -8.94 -9.79 17.82
N VAL A 18 -8.10 -9.45 16.84
CA VAL A 18 -6.67 -9.76 16.84
C VAL A 18 -5.88 -8.68 17.60
N VAL A 19 -6.00 -7.42 17.20
CA VAL A 19 -5.32 -6.27 17.83
C VAL A 19 -6.30 -5.08 17.90
N SER A 20 -6.08 -4.13 18.83
CA SER A 20 -6.81 -2.86 18.92
C SER A 20 -5.85 -1.69 19.20
N GLY A 21 -6.34 -0.45 19.12
CA GLY A 21 -5.54 0.75 19.39
C GLY A 21 -4.73 1.25 18.18
N LEU A 22 -5.02 0.73 16.98
CA LEU A 22 -4.48 1.25 15.73
C LEU A 22 -5.23 2.52 15.30
N LEU A 23 -4.51 3.49 14.79
CA LEU A 23 -5.03 4.77 14.32
C LEU A 23 -5.34 4.71 12.83
N LEU A 24 -6.63 4.65 12.46
CA LEU A 24 -7.07 4.61 11.06
C LEU A 24 -6.29 3.55 10.22
N PRO A 25 -6.31 2.26 10.61
CA PRO A 25 -5.65 1.21 9.83
C PRO A 25 -6.34 1.06 8.46
N VAL A 26 -5.58 1.17 7.38
CA VAL A 26 -6.13 1.13 6.00
C VAL A 26 -5.64 -0.04 5.17
N ASN A 27 -4.51 -0.65 5.51
CA ASN A 27 -4.03 -1.85 4.83
C ASN A 27 -3.12 -2.68 5.75
N LEU A 28 -2.93 -3.96 5.42
CA LEU A 28 -2.03 -4.85 6.14
C LEU A 28 -1.29 -5.79 5.19
N ALA A 29 -0.09 -6.21 5.58
CA ALA A 29 0.70 -7.18 4.83
C ALA A 29 1.34 -8.21 5.76
N PHE A 30 1.03 -9.49 5.53
CA PHE A 30 1.64 -10.60 6.25
C PHE A 30 3.06 -10.86 5.78
N VAL A 31 3.93 -11.20 6.73
CA VAL A 31 5.19 -11.88 6.42
C VAL A 31 4.83 -13.30 5.98
N ARG A 32 5.18 -13.65 4.74
CA ARG A 32 4.74 -14.93 4.13
C ARG A 32 5.26 -16.17 4.87
N TYR A 33 6.49 -16.07 5.39
CA TYR A 33 7.17 -17.15 6.12
C TYR A 33 7.75 -16.61 7.43
N PRO A 34 6.90 -16.33 8.43
CA PRO A 34 7.38 -15.75 9.67
C PRO A 34 8.20 -16.80 10.44
N LYS A 35 9.28 -16.36 11.09
CA LYS A 35 10.08 -17.26 11.92
C LYS A 35 9.23 -17.80 13.07
N PRO A 36 9.47 -19.02 13.60
CA PRO A 36 8.62 -19.63 14.61
C PRO A 36 8.76 -18.99 16.01
N GLN A 37 9.69 -18.05 16.19
CA GLN A 37 9.84 -17.38 17.47
C GLN A 37 8.66 -16.44 17.71
N LYS A 38 8.21 -16.40 18.96
CA LYS A 38 7.09 -15.56 19.39
C LYS A 38 7.29 -14.06 19.16
N SER A 39 8.54 -13.61 19.24
CA SER A 39 8.94 -12.23 18.94
C SER A 39 9.05 -11.94 17.44
N ALA A 40 8.94 -12.95 16.56
CA ALA A 40 9.00 -12.74 15.13
C ALA A 40 7.81 -11.92 14.64
N VAL A 41 8.05 -11.12 13.60
CA VAL A 41 7.01 -10.35 12.93
C VAL A 41 5.99 -11.27 12.28
N SER A 42 4.71 -10.95 12.48
CA SER A 42 3.58 -11.60 11.83
C SER A 42 3.10 -10.78 10.63
N PHE A 43 2.76 -9.51 10.85
CA PHE A 43 2.28 -8.62 9.79
C PHE A 43 2.55 -7.14 10.12
N TYR A 44 2.46 -6.31 9.09
CA TYR A 44 2.53 -4.86 9.17
C TYR A 44 1.16 -4.26 8.86
N VAL A 45 0.90 -3.06 9.37
CA VAL A 45 -0.33 -2.30 9.15
C VAL A 45 0.04 -0.87 8.81
N THR A 46 -0.50 -0.33 7.71
CA THR A 46 -0.44 1.10 7.42
C THR A 46 -1.55 1.82 8.16
N GLU A 47 -1.16 2.90 8.84
CA GLU A 47 -2.07 3.86 9.45
C GLU A 47 -2.09 5.10 8.55
N LEU A 48 -3.29 5.53 8.15
CA LEU A 48 -3.47 6.53 7.11
C LEU A 48 -2.63 7.80 7.35
N TYR A 49 -2.52 8.24 8.60
CA TYR A 49 -1.88 9.51 8.97
C TYR A 49 -0.37 9.42 9.25
N GLY A 50 0.33 8.50 8.58
CA GLY A 50 1.78 8.62 8.45
C GLY A 50 2.61 7.63 9.26
N SER A 51 2.01 6.55 9.74
CA SER A 51 2.72 5.49 10.46
C SER A 51 2.50 4.11 9.85
N ILE A 52 3.47 3.24 10.08
CA ILE A 52 3.37 1.80 9.84
C ILE A 52 3.58 1.13 11.19
N LYS A 53 2.61 0.30 11.59
CA LYS A 53 2.71 -0.57 12.76
C LYS A 53 3.21 -1.93 12.34
N VAL A 54 3.90 -2.60 13.25
CA VAL A 54 4.31 -3.99 13.10
C VAL A 54 3.80 -4.81 14.29
N ILE A 55 3.27 -5.98 13.98
CA ILE A 55 2.65 -6.88 14.93
C ILE A 55 3.42 -8.19 14.95
N THR A 56 3.81 -8.67 16.12
CA THR A 56 4.51 -9.96 16.28
C THR A 56 3.55 -11.15 16.32
N GLN A 57 4.07 -12.38 16.34
CA GLN A 57 3.24 -13.58 16.52
C GLN A 57 2.50 -13.62 17.87
N GLU A 58 3.06 -12.97 18.91
CA GLU A 58 2.39 -12.75 20.21
C GLU A 58 1.45 -11.53 20.23
N LEU A 59 1.20 -10.90 19.07
CA LEU A 59 0.31 -9.75 18.93
C LEU A 59 0.79 -8.49 19.67
N ASN A 60 2.08 -8.41 19.98
CA ASN A 60 2.70 -7.18 20.46
C ASN A 60 2.79 -6.19 19.30
N VAL A 61 2.42 -4.93 19.57
CA VAL A 61 2.38 -3.86 18.57
C VAL A 61 3.56 -2.91 18.78
N PHE A 62 4.32 -2.66 17.72
CA PHE A 62 5.39 -1.67 17.69
C PHE A 62 5.18 -0.67 16.54
N THR A 63 5.85 0.47 16.62
CA THR A 63 5.95 1.41 15.48
C THR A 63 7.14 1.01 14.63
N PHE A 64 6.87 0.57 13.40
CA PHE A 64 7.91 0.23 12.42
C PHE A 64 8.52 1.49 11.79
N ALA A 65 7.65 2.42 11.39
CA ALA A 65 8.00 3.74 10.86
C ALA A 65 6.90 4.75 11.21
N ASP A 66 7.27 6.01 11.40
CA ASP A 66 6.35 7.13 11.63
C ASP A 66 6.85 8.39 10.91
N ASN A 67 6.11 9.49 11.03
CA ASN A 67 6.43 10.77 10.40
C ASN A 67 6.66 10.65 8.88
N LEU A 68 5.91 9.75 8.23
CA LEU A 68 6.06 9.46 6.79
C LEU A 68 5.45 10.55 5.89
N LEU A 69 4.54 11.35 6.43
CA LEU A 69 3.93 12.48 5.72
C LEU A 69 4.69 13.77 6.03
N ASN A 70 4.87 14.60 5.01
CA ASN A 70 5.46 15.94 5.13
C ASN A 70 4.40 17.05 5.17
N TYR A 71 3.16 16.68 5.49
CA TYR A 71 2.02 17.57 5.65
C TYR A 71 1.12 17.02 6.76
N GLU A 72 0.35 17.90 7.39
CA GLU A 72 -0.62 17.52 8.41
C GLU A 72 -1.94 17.08 7.76
N PRO A 73 -2.36 15.81 7.88
CA PRO A 73 -3.64 15.36 7.37
C PRO A 73 -4.77 15.89 8.27
N ASN A 74 -5.77 16.55 7.67
CA ASN A 74 -6.85 17.22 8.41
C ASN A 74 -8.26 16.92 7.86
N TYR A 75 -8.49 15.68 7.38
CA TYR A 75 -9.74 15.33 6.71
C TYR A 75 -10.91 15.15 7.67
N MET A 76 -12.11 15.53 7.19
CA MET A 76 -13.36 15.27 7.89
C MET A 76 -13.84 13.84 7.61
N MET A 77 -14.15 13.12 8.69
CA MET A 77 -14.67 11.75 8.62
C MET A 77 -16.18 11.70 8.93
N PRO A 78 -16.99 10.89 8.22
CA PRO A 78 -16.62 10.04 7.07
C PRO A 78 -16.69 10.77 5.72
N GLY A 79 -15.91 10.33 4.72
CA GLY A 79 -16.17 10.60 3.30
C GLY A 79 -15.23 11.55 2.55
N THR A 80 -14.16 12.05 3.18
CA THR A 80 -13.07 12.78 2.50
C THR A 80 -11.71 12.25 2.97
N GLY A 81 -10.68 12.30 2.12
CA GLY A 81 -9.31 12.03 2.56
C GLY A 81 -8.80 10.60 2.37
N GLU A 82 -8.76 10.11 1.13
CA GLU A 82 -8.05 8.84 0.80
C GLU A 82 -6.53 9.02 0.83
N SER A 83 -6.01 9.96 1.61
CA SER A 83 -4.71 10.60 1.39
C SER A 83 -3.82 10.38 2.61
N GLY A 84 -2.67 9.76 2.40
CA GLY A 84 -1.76 9.40 3.47
C GLY A 84 -0.86 8.23 3.08
N VAL A 85 -0.56 7.36 4.04
CA VAL A 85 0.14 6.09 3.81
C VAL A 85 -0.89 4.99 3.64
N ILE A 86 -0.87 4.28 2.50
CA ILE A 86 -2.01 3.46 2.09
C ILE A 86 -1.60 2.01 1.84
N GLY A 87 -1.03 1.71 0.68
CA GLY A 87 -0.66 0.35 0.30
C GLY A 87 0.58 -0.13 1.02
N ILE A 88 0.64 -1.43 1.29
CA ILE A 88 1.81 -2.09 1.87
C ILE A 88 1.96 -3.50 1.31
N VAL A 89 3.20 -3.91 1.05
CA VAL A 89 3.53 -5.29 0.70
C VAL A 89 4.91 -5.65 1.25
N VAL A 90 5.09 -6.90 1.65
CA VAL A 90 6.34 -7.43 2.22
C VAL A 90 6.95 -8.40 1.22
N HIS A 91 8.21 -8.17 0.85
CA HIS A 91 9.00 -9.10 0.06
C HIS A 91 9.60 -10.20 0.95
N GLU A 92 9.92 -11.35 0.36
CA GLU A 92 10.44 -12.51 1.11
C GLU A 92 11.83 -12.29 1.72
N ASN A 93 12.61 -11.34 1.19
CA ASN A 93 13.88 -10.94 1.79
C ASN A 93 13.73 -10.02 3.02
N GLY A 94 12.50 -9.61 3.36
CA GLY A 94 12.20 -8.69 4.46
C GLY A 94 12.11 -7.21 4.07
N ASP A 95 12.32 -6.83 2.82
CA ASP A 95 12.03 -5.47 2.36
C ASP A 95 10.52 -5.21 2.38
N ILE A 96 10.13 -4.01 2.80
CA ILE A 96 8.72 -3.57 2.86
C ILE A 96 8.52 -2.42 1.91
N PHE A 97 7.51 -2.49 1.06
CA PHE A 97 7.14 -1.40 0.16
C PHE A 97 5.87 -0.74 0.68
N ALA A 98 5.80 0.58 0.62
CA ALA A 98 4.59 1.33 0.97
C ALA A 98 4.31 2.42 -0.07
N SER A 99 3.02 2.63 -0.34
CA SER A 99 2.55 3.71 -1.20
C SER A 99 2.01 4.85 -0.35
N MET A 100 2.30 6.09 -0.76
CA MET A 100 1.89 7.26 0.02
C MET A 100 1.79 8.53 -0.81
N LEU A 101 1.04 9.49 -0.27
CA LEU A 101 0.96 10.86 -0.74
C LEU A 101 2.03 11.73 -0.05
N TYR A 102 2.54 12.74 -0.75
CA TYR A 102 3.35 13.81 -0.16
C TYR A 102 2.99 15.16 -0.79
N LYS A 103 3.30 16.25 -0.07
CA LYS A 103 3.11 17.63 -0.54
C LYS A 103 4.40 18.18 -1.13
N GLU A 104 4.33 18.82 -2.29
CA GLU A 104 5.44 19.56 -2.91
C GLU A 104 4.94 20.93 -3.35
N GLY A 105 5.45 22.00 -2.72
CA GLY A 105 4.86 23.33 -2.88
C GLY A 105 3.38 23.29 -2.48
N GLU A 106 2.48 23.76 -3.34
CA GLU A 106 1.03 23.65 -3.13
C GLU A 106 0.37 22.41 -3.76
N SER A 107 1.16 21.58 -4.44
CA SER A 107 0.66 20.37 -5.11
C SER A 107 0.86 19.12 -4.25
N PHE A 108 0.10 18.07 -4.56
CA PHE A 108 0.27 16.77 -3.95
C PHE A 108 0.71 15.77 -5.02
N LYS A 109 1.53 14.82 -4.61
CA LYS A 109 2.12 13.81 -5.48
C LYS A 109 2.14 12.47 -4.77
N ASN A 110 2.00 11.41 -5.54
CA ASN A 110 2.08 10.04 -5.07
C ASN A 110 3.52 9.51 -5.25
N LYS A 111 3.93 8.64 -4.35
CA LYS A 111 5.19 7.89 -4.44
C LYS A 111 5.04 6.48 -3.86
N VAL A 112 5.99 5.63 -4.22
CA VAL A 112 6.23 4.36 -3.53
C VAL A 112 7.63 4.37 -2.98
N VAL A 113 7.76 3.91 -1.74
CA VAL A 113 9.04 3.78 -1.05
C VAL A 113 9.28 2.33 -0.64
N LYS A 114 10.53 1.98 -0.47
CA LYS A 114 11.00 0.71 0.09
C LYS A 114 11.70 0.99 1.40
N PHE A 115 11.39 0.18 2.41
CA PHE A 115 12.05 0.15 3.69
C PHE A 115 12.90 -1.11 3.79
N SER A 116 14.12 -0.95 4.29
CA SER A 116 14.95 -2.06 4.74
C SER A 116 15.04 -2.06 6.26
N THR A 117 15.15 -3.25 6.83
CA THR A 117 15.13 -3.49 8.26
C THR A 117 16.01 -4.69 8.61
N LYS A 118 16.67 -4.63 9.77
CA LYS A 118 17.52 -5.72 10.25
C LYS A 118 16.74 -6.83 10.97
N ASP A 119 15.71 -6.45 11.71
CA ASP A 119 14.94 -7.36 12.58
C ASP A 119 13.45 -7.43 12.24
N GLY A 120 12.98 -6.62 11.30
CA GLY A 120 11.57 -6.50 10.93
C GLY A 120 10.78 -5.56 11.84
N LEU A 121 11.31 -5.15 12.98
CA LEU A 121 10.59 -4.38 13.99
C LEU A 121 10.69 -2.87 13.78
N LYS A 122 11.77 -2.39 13.16
CA LYS A 122 11.99 -0.98 12.89
C LYS A 122 12.62 -0.75 11.52
N ALA A 123 12.16 0.27 10.81
CA ALA A 123 12.80 0.71 9.57
C ALA A 123 14.19 1.29 9.85
N GLU A 124 15.19 0.87 9.08
CA GLU A 124 16.56 1.41 9.16
C GLU A 124 16.85 2.39 8.02
N LYS A 125 16.33 2.10 6.82
CA LYS A 125 16.53 2.91 5.63
C LYS A 125 15.21 3.00 4.86
N ILE A 126 14.98 4.16 4.26
CA ILE A 126 13.90 4.42 3.30
C ILE A 126 14.51 4.82 1.96
N GLU A 127 14.04 4.22 0.87
CA GLU A 127 14.45 4.51 -0.50
C GLU A 127 13.21 4.77 -1.35
N THR A 128 13.25 5.81 -2.19
CA THR A 128 12.18 6.07 -3.16
C THR A 128 12.30 5.11 -4.33
N ILE A 129 11.21 4.42 -4.67
CA ILE A 129 11.12 3.46 -5.77
C ILE A 129 10.53 4.10 -7.01
N ILE A 130 9.46 4.88 -6.84
CA ILE A 130 8.89 5.74 -7.87
C ILE A 130 8.33 6.98 -7.20
N ASP A 131 8.45 8.11 -7.89
CA ASP A 131 8.10 9.42 -7.36
C ASP A 131 7.37 10.26 -8.42
N ASN A 132 6.96 11.47 -8.04
CA ASN A 132 6.44 12.48 -8.95
C ASN A 132 5.18 12.07 -9.74
N ILE A 133 4.42 11.09 -9.25
CA ILE A 133 3.12 10.75 -9.84
C ILE A 133 2.14 11.86 -9.45
N PRO A 134 1.53 12.58 -10.42
CA PRO A 134 0.64 13.70 -10.09
C PRO A 134 -0.53 13.26 -9.20
N SER A 135 -0.97 14.15 -8.31
CA SER A 135 -2.15 13.90 -7.50
C SER A 135 -2.81 15.17 -6.95
N ILE A 136 -3.86 14.97 -6.16
CA ILE A 136 -4.55 16.00 -5.39
C ILE A 136 -4.73 15.56 -3.93
N ASN A 137 -5.09 16.50 -3.06
CA ASN A 137 -5.36 16.23 -1.65
C ASN A 137 -6.83 15.83 -1.38
N ALA A 138 -7.40 14.91 -2.16
CA ALA A 138 -8.77 14.46 -1.95
C ALA A 138 -8.89 12.95 -2.05
N ALA A 139 -8.82 12.39 -3.27
CA ALA A 139 -9.10 11.00 -3.56
C ALA A 139 -8.37 10.52 -4.82
N HIS A 140 -8.46 9.21 -5.10
CA HIS A 140 -7.90 8.53 -6.27
C HIS A 140 -6.38 8.53 -6.29
N GLN A 141 -5.80 8.09 -5.16
CA GLN A 141 -4.36 8.10 -4.92
C GLN A 141 -3.63 6.89 -5.51
N VAL A 142 -2.33 6.78 -5.22
CA VAL A 142 -1.66 5.48 -5.24
C VAL A 142 -2.22 4.60 -4.12
N GLN A 143 -2.58 3.36 -4.43
CA GLN A 143 -3.33 2.48 -3.54
C GLN A 143 -2.56 1.17 -3.32
N ALA A 144 -3.13 0.03 -3.71
CA ALA A 144 -2.58 -1.30 -3.46
C ALA A 144 -1.22 -1.54 -4.12
N LEU A 145 -0.40 -2.30 -3.38
CA LEU A 145 0.87 -2.85 -3.84
C LEU A 145 0.78 -4.37 -3.79
N THR A 146 1.30 -5.05 -4.82
CA THR A 146 1.50 -6.51 -4.79
C THR A 146 2.84 -6.88 -5.39
N ILE A 147 3.38 -8.02 -4.96
CA ILE A 147 4.58 -8.60 -5.56
C ILE A 147 4.21 -9.93 -6.19
N HIS A 148 4.57 -10.10 -7.45
CA HIS A 148 4.39 -11.33 -8.20
C HIS A 148 5.52 -11.51 -9.20
N ASP A 149 6.07 -12.73 -9.27
CA ASP A 149 7.21 -13.07 -10.14
C ASP A 149 8.39 -12.09 -10.05
N GLY A 150 8.72 -11.68 -8.82
CA GLY A 150 9.82 -10.76 -8.54
C GLY A 150 9.60 -9.33 -9.06
N LYS A 151 8.37 -8.97 -9.45
CA LYS A 151 7.99 -7.62 -9.87
C LYS A 151 7.04 -7.00 -8.87
N LEU A 152 7.16 -5.69 -8.69
CA LEU A 152 6.25 -4.86 -7.93
C LEU A 152 5.16 -4.33 -8.85
N TYR A 153 3.91 -4.51 -8.45
CA TYR A 153 2.74 -3.95 -9.12
C TYR A 153 2.10 -2.88 -8.23
N VAL A 154 1.79 -1.74 -8.82
CA VAL A 154 1.30 -0.55 -8.12
C VAL A 154 -0.01 -0.09 -8.75
N SER A 155 -1.06 -0.02 -7.95
CA SER A 155 -2.36 0.50 -8.38
C SER A 155 -2.40 2.02 -8.20
N VAL A 156 -2.74 2.76 -9.25
CA VAL A 156 -2.78 4.23 -9.23
C VAL A 156 -4.14 4.71 -9.76
N GLY A 157 -4.85 5.51 -8.97
CA GLY A 157 -6.07 6.19 -9.39
C GLY A 157 -5.82 7.30 -10.41
N ASP A 158 -6.88 7.78 -11.04
CA ASP A 158 -6.84 8.85 -12.06
C ASP A 158 -6.61 10.27 -11.48
N GLY A 159 -6.53 10.40 -10.15
CA GLY A 159 -6.40 11.69 -9.47
C GLY A 159 -7.68 12.55 -9.46
N MET A 160 -8.85 11.94 -9.70
CA MET A 160 -10.23 12.47 -9.53
C MET A 160 -10.66 13.62 -10.44
N ILE A 161 -9.75 14.51 -10.85
CA ILE A 161 -10.09 15.76 -11.57
C ILE A 161 -10.33 15.54 -13.06
N ASN A 162 -9.43 14.79 -13.72
CA ASN A 162 -9.48 14.57 -15.16
C ASN A 162 -9.38 13.07 -15.45
N PRO A 163 -10.47 12.38 -15.78
CA PRO A 163 -10.44 10.94 -16.05
C PRO A 163 -9.70 10.58 -17.34
N ASP A 164 -9.51 11.50 -18.29
CA ASP A 164 -8.84 11.22 -19.57
C ASP A 164 -7.38 10.78 -19.39
N VAL A 165 -6.75 11.18 -18.27
CA VAL A 165 -5.38 10.78 -17.91
C VAL A 165 -5.25 9.27 -17.77
N ALA A 166 -6.34 8.56 -17.45
CA ALA A 166 -6.33 7.11 -17.36
C ALA A 166 -6.03 6.44 -18.71
N GLN A 167 -6.31 7.12 -19.84
CA GLN A 167 -6.02 6.64 -21.19
C GLN A 167 -4.71 7.19 -21.78
N ASP A 168 -4.17 8.27 -21.23
CA ASP A 168 -2.88 8.86 -21.65
C ASP A 168 -1.71 7.96 -21.24
N ASP A 169 -0.85 7.61 -22.20
CA ASP A 169 0.32 6.77 -22.00
C ASP A 169 1.52 7.53 -21.40
N ASN A 170 1.45 8.86 -21.36
CA ASN A 170 2.47 9.73 -20.73
C ASN A 170 2.11 10.10 -19.28
N ASP A 171 0.97 9.64 -18.77
CA ASP A 171 0.54 9.87 -17.39
C ASP A 171 0.43 8.54 -16.63
N LEU A 172 1.02 8.50 -15.44
CA LEU A 172 1.02 7.30 -14.59
C LEU A 172 -0.27 7.13 -13.78
N ARG A 173 -1.17 8.12 -13.80
CA ARG A 173 -2.49 8.05 -13.17
C ARG A 173 -3.45 7.14 -13.94
N GLY A 174 -4.31 6.46 -13.20
CA GLY A 174 -5.32 5.54 -13.73
C GLY A 174 -4.72 4.27 -14.34
N LYS A 175 -3.65 3.75 -13.73
CA LYS A 175 -2.84 2.63 -14.24
C LYS A 175 -2.64 1.53 -13.19
N ILE A 176 -2.33 0.33 -13.68
CA ILE A 176 -1.46 -0.61 -12.94
C ILE A 176 -0.05 -0.41 -13.50
N LEU A 177 0.89 -0.06 -12.63
CA LEU A 177 2.31 0.02 -12.97
C LEU A 177 3.00 -1.30 -12.62
N ARG A 178 3.99 -1.72 -13.40
CA ARG A 178 4.84 -2.88 -13.15
C ARG A 178 6.31 -2.47 -13.21
N MET A 179 7.05 -2.75 -12.14
CA MET A 179 8.47 -2.44 -11.99
C MET A 179 9.28 -3.58 -11.39
N ASN A 180 10.60 -3.56 -11.58
CA ASN A 180 11.51 -4.36 -10.75
C ASN A 180 11.49 -3.84 -9.30
N LEU A 181 11.95 -4.65 -8.34
CA LEU A 181 11.94 -4.29 -6.92
C LEU A 181 12.87 -3.11 -6.57
N ASP A 182 13.80 -2.77 -7.46
CA ASP A 182 14.65 -1.59 -7.36
C ASP A 182 14.05 -0.33 -8.04
N GLY A 183 12.85 -0.44 -8.62
CA GLY A 183 12.16 0.62 -9.32
C GLY A 183 12.48 0.71 -10.81
N SER A 184 13.42 -0.07 -11.35
CA SER A 184 13.71 -0.04 -12.79
C SER A 184 12.56 -0.66 -13.63
N ILE A 185 12.43 -0.21 -14.89
CA ILE A 185 11.41 -0.73 -15.82
C ILE A 185 11.81 -2.12 -16.32
N PRO A 186 10.97 -3.16 -16.17
CA PRO A 186 11.21 -4.48 -16.71
C PRO A 186 11.26 -4.45 -18.24
N SER A 187 12.22 -5.16 -18.83
CA SER A 187 12.37 -5.26 -20.29
C SER A 187 11.22 -6.01 -20.98
N ASP A 188 10.45 -6.78 -20.20
CA ASP A 188 9.31 -7.58 -20.63
C ASP A 188 7.96 -6.92 -20.31
N ASN A 189 7.93 -5.62 -19.99
CA ASN A 189 6.67 -4.89 -19.87
C ASN A 189 5.94 -4.83 -21.25
N PRO A 190 4.59 -4.76 -21.27
CA PRO A 190 3.81 -4.79 -22.50
C PRO A 190 4.22 -3.70 -23.51
N THR A 191 4.59 -2.53 -23.00
CA THR A 191 5.17 -1.44 -23.78
C THR A 191 6.62 -1.22 -23.33
N PRO A 192 7.61 -1.41 -24.23
CA PRO A 192 9.02 -1.20 -23.90
C PRO A 192 9.30 0.19 -23.33
N GLY A 193 10.06 0.25 -22.24
CA GLY A 193 10.44 1.52 -21.60
C GLY A 193 9.30 2.24 -20.87
N SER A 194 8.15 1.59 -20.66
CA SER A 194 7.04 2.13 -19.87
C SER A 194 6.77 1.30 -18.62
N TYR A 195 6.38 1.95 -17.52
CA TYR A 195 5.88 1.27 -16.32
C TYR A 195 4.48 0.69 -16.52
N ILE A 196 3.72 1.14 -17.53
CA ILE A 196 2.30 0.82 -17.67
C ILE A 196 2.12 -0.65 -18.02
N TYR A 197 1.47 -1.38 -17.11
CA TYR A 197 1.05 -2.77 -17.33
C TYR A 197 -0.42 -2.85 -17.78
N ALA A 198 -1.28 -2.03 -17.18
CA ALA A 198 -2.67 -1.85 -17.56
C ALA A 198 -3.11 -0.39 -17.36
N LYS A 199 -4.13 0.06 -18.10
CA LYS A 199 -4.62 1.45 -18.07
C LYS A 199 -6.15 1.53 -18.10
N GLY A 200 -6.69 2.73 -17.89
CA GLY A 200 -8.13 2.98 -17.90
C GLY A 200 -8.81 2.79 -16.53
N LEU A 201 -8.07 2.88 -15.43
CA LEU A 201 -8.58 2.70 -14.09
C LEU A 201 -8.98 4.03 -13.46
N ARG A 202 -10.08 4.06 -12.70
CA ARG A 202 -10.55 5.24 -11.98
C ARG A 202 -9.93 5.35 -10.58
N ASN A 203 -10.21 4.40 -9.70
CA ASN A 203 -9.69 4.37 -8.32
C ASN A 203 -9.55 2.91 -7.80
N PRO A 204 -8.52 2.17 -8.24
CA PRO A 204 -8.33 0.77 -7.87
C PRO A 204 -7.77 0.62 -6.44
N PHE A 205 -8.61 0.30 -5.46
CA PHE A 205 -8.21 0.19 -4.04
C PHE A 205 -7.47 -1.10 -3.69
N GLY A 206 -7.85 -2.22 -4.30
CA GLY A 206 -7.36 -3.55 -3.97
C GLY A 206 -6.79 -4.24 -5.20
N ALA A 207 -5.89 -5.18 -4.96
CA ALA A 207 -5.30 -6.02 -5.99
C ALA A 207 -4.93 -7.38 -5.39
N ALA A 208 -5.21 -8.47 -6.10
CA ALA A 208 -4.82 -9.80 -5.67
C ALA A 208 -4.46 -10.70 -6.85
N TRP A 209 -3.53 -11.63 -6.63
CA TRP A 209 -3.18 -12.63 -7.63
C TRP A 209 -3.95 -13.91 -7.39
N ARG A 210 -4.74 -14.32 -8.37
CA ARG A 210 -5.45 -15.60 -8.34
C ARG A 210 -4.47 -16.73 -8.57
N LYS A 211 -4.24 -17.55 -7.54
CA LYS A 211 -3.24 -18.63 -7.56
C LYS A 211 -3.48 -19.72 -8.61
N SER A 212 -4.73 -19.91 -9.05
CA SER A 212 -5.06 -21.00 -9.99
C SER A 212 -4.53 -20.76 -11.40
N ASP A 213 -4.36 -19.51 -11.81
CA ASP A 213 -3.97 -19.14 -13.18
C ASP A 213 -3.06 -17.90 -13.25
N ASN A 214 -2.54 -17.42 -12.11
CA ASN A 214 -1.64 -16.28 -12.02
C ASN A 214 -2.18 -14.99 -12.68
N HIS A 215 -3.50 -14.78 -12.61
CA HIS A 215 -4.10 -13.53 -13.06
C HIS A 215 -4.22 -12.52 -11.92
N LEU A 216 -3.92 -11.26 -12.23
CA LEU A 216 -4.21 -10.12 -11.38
C LEU A 216 -5.72 -9.82 -11.41
N LEU A 217 -6.32 -9.71 -10.22
CA LEU A 217 -7.71 -9.32 -9.96
C LEU A 217 -7.76 -7.95 -9.29
#